data_AF-W9RTW8-F1
#
_entry.id   AF-W9RTW8-F1
#
_cell.length_a   1.000
_cell.length_b   1.000
_cell.length_c   1.000
_cell.angle_alpha   90.00
_cell.angle_beta   90.00
_cell.angle_gamma   90.00
#
_symmetry.space_group_name_H-M   'P 1'
#
loop_
_entity.id
_entity.type
_entity.pdbx_description
1 polymer ?
#
loop_
_entity_poly.entity_id
_entity_poly.type
_entity_poly.pdbx_seq_one_letter_code
_entity_poly.pdbx_strand_id
1 'polypeptide(L)'
;MPLKQMLSDDFLNQKEKTILSGTNEHGRKPNDGVVVGLIEPCLRETTMTLNKRDFTSTSSYVLINNWHGLVERNGLVKGDTVRAWFFRVNDRPWIALVKSS
;
A
#
# COMPACT_ATOMS: atom_id res chain seq x y z
N MET A 1 -1.40 -3.75 -5.82
CA MET A 1 -1.20 -5.16 -5.43
C MET A 1 -2.54 -5.88 -5.53
N PRO A 2 -2.80 -6.62 -6.62
CA PRO A 2 -4.08 -7.29 -6.83
C PRO A 2 -4.32 -8.39 -5.79
N LEU A 3 -5.47 -8.37 -5.10
CA LEU A 3 -5.75 -9.35 -4.04
C LEU A 3 -5.79 -10.79 -4.57
N LYS A 4 -6.23 -10.98 -5.82
CA LYS A 4 -6.26 -12.31 -6.47
C LYS A 4 -4.86 -12.92 -6.68
N GLN A 5 -3.80 -12.13 -6.58
CA GLN A 5 -2.41 -12.59 -6.72
C GLN A 5 -1.73 -12.79 -5.35
N MET A 6 -2.44 -12.53 -4.25
CA MET A 6 -1.92 -12.69 -2.90
C MET A 6 -2.31 -14.05 -2.34
N LEU A 7 -1.36 -14.70 -1.66
CA LEU A 7 -1.59 -16.01 -1.03
C LEU A 7 -2.48 -15.91 0.22
N SER A 8 -2.34 -14.84 1.00
CA SER A 8 -3.21 -14.53 2.14
C SER A 8 -3.17 -13.05 2.49
N ASP A 9 -4.05 -12.64 3.41
CA ASP A 9 -4.07 -11.30 4.02
C ASP A 9 -3.58 -11.30 5.48
N ASP A 10 -2.90 -12.37 5.92
CA ASP A 10 -2.40 -12.54 7.30
C ASP A 10 -1.33 -11.53 7.68
N PHE A 11 -0.76 -10.84 6.68
CA PHE A 11 0.11 -9.72 6.91
C PHE A 11 -0.62 -8.53 7.57
N LEU A 12 -1.96 -8.48 7.59
CA LEU A 12 -2.75 -7.47 8.27
C LEU A 12 -3.30 -7.99 9.61
N ASN A 13 -3.30 -7.14 10.65
CA ASN A 13 -4.01 -7.43 11.89
C ASN A 13 -5.52 -7.11 11.75
N GLN A 14 -6.32 -7.56 12.73
CA GLN A 14 -7.78 -7.41 12.66
C GLN A 14 -8.23 -5.94 12.55
N LYS A 15 -7.56 -5.03 13.27
CA LYS A 15 -7.86 -3.60 13.23
C LYS A 15 -7.59 -3.01 11.84
N GLU A 16 -6.46 -3.34 11.23
CA GLU A 16 -6.10 -2.94 9.87
C GLU A 16 -7.09 -3.50 8.85
N LYS A 17 -7.49 -4.78 8.98
CA LYS A 17 -8.51 -5.39 8.13
C LYS A 17 -9.84 -4.64 8.22
N THR A 18 -10.28 -4.27 9.42
CA THR A 18 -11.50 -3.48 9.64
C THR A 18 -11.40 -2.09 9.01
N ILE A 19 -10.27 -1.39 9.15
CA ILE A 19 -10.06 -0.09 8.50
C ILE A 19 -10.13 -0.22 6.97
N LEU A 20 -9.49 -1.25 6.41
CA LEU A 20 -9.42 -1.47 4.97
C LEU A 20 -10.73 -2.02 4.36
N SER A 21 -11.59 -2.64 5.16
CA SER A 21 -12.91 -3.12 4.73
C SER A 21 -14.04 -2.11 4.96
N GLY A 22 -13.84 -1.14 5.86
CA GLY A 22 -14.87 -0.20 6.29
C GLY A 22 -15.46 0.66 5.16
N THR A 23 -16.76 0.89 5.25
CA THR A 23 -17.49 1.92 4.51
C THR A 23 -17.99 2.97 5.50
N ASN A 24 -18.05 4.23 5.07
CA ASN A 24 -18.68 5.30 5.84
C ASN A 24 -20.21 5.14 5.82
N GLU A 25 -20.90 6.03 6.55
CA GLU A 25 -22.37 6.08 6.67
C GLU A 25 -23.12 6.19 5.32
N HIS A 26 -22.43 6.61 4.26
CA HIS A 26 -22.96 6.70 2.90
C HIS A 26 -22.62 5.47 2.03
N GLY A 27 -22.13 4.38 2.62
CA GLY A 27 -21.70 3.18 1.91
C GLY A 27 -20.44 3.38 1.05
N ARG A 28 -19.72 4.51 1.21
CA ARG A 28 -18.49 4.80 0.48
C ARG A 28 -17.29 4.40 1.32
N LYS A 29 -16.29 3.78 0.71
CA LYS A 29 -15.02 3.57 1.42
C LYS A 29 -14.41 4.92 1.80
N PRO A 30 -14.05 5.14 3.08
CA PRO A 30 -13.27 6.29 3.47
C PRO A 30 -11.99 6.36 2.63
N ASN A 31 -11.51 7.57 2.34
CA ASN A 31 -10.14 7.74 1.88
C ASN A 31 -9.13 7.37 2.99
N ASP A 32 -9.62 7.21 4.22
CA ASP A 32 -8.85 6.75 5.35
C ASP A 32 -8.43 5.29 5.11
N GLY A 33 -7.13 5.09 5.13
CA GLY A 33 -6.52 3.77 5.06
C GLY A 33 -5.58 3.57 6.24
N VAL A 34 -4.78 2.53 6.17
CA VAL A 34 -3.75 2.25 7.17
C VAL A 34 -2.52 3.09 6.84
N VAL A 35 -2.09 3.94 7.77
CA VAL A 35 -0.83 4.68 7.62
C VAL A 35 0.33 3.70 7.79
N VAL A 36 1.18 3.61 6.77
CA VAL A 36 2.34 2.72 6.74
C VAL A 36 3.63 3.53 6.65
N GLY A 37 4.68 3.07 7.32
CA GLY A 37 6.03 3.53 7.00
C GLY A 37 6.45 3.01 5.62
N LEU A 38 7.27 3.77 4.91
CA LEU A 38 7.73 3.40 3.57
C LEU A 38 9.24 3.63 3.45
N ILE A 39 9.97 2.61 3.04
CA ILE A 39 11.34 2.74 2.56
C ILE A 39 11.26 2.79 1.02
N GLU A 40 11.56 3.96 0.46
CA GLU A 40 11.57 4.18 -0.99
C GLU A 40 12.75 3.48 -1.67
N PRO A 41 12.73 3.28 -3.00
CA PRO A 41 13.87 2.71 -3.73
C PRO A 41 15.20 3.44 -3.50
N CYS A 42 15.17 4.75 -3.26
CA CYS A 42 16.34 5.58 -2.92
C CYS A 42 16.74 5.50 -1.44
N LEU A 43 16.21 4.54 -0.68
CA LEU A 43 16.42 4.33 0.76
C LEU A 43 15.90 5.44 1.67
N ARG A 44 15.18 6.41 1.11
CA ARG A 44 14.51 7.44 1.90
C ARG A 44 13.31 6.85 2.64
N GLU A 45 13.21 7.17 3.92
CA GLU A 45 12.01 6.86 4.71
C GLU A 45 10.94 7.94 4.51
N THR A 46 9.73 7.50 4.20
CA THR A 46 8.53 8.35 4.13
C THR A 46 7.33 7.63 4.75
N THR A 47 6.16 8.26 4.67
CA THR A 47 4.90 7.68 5.13
C THR A 47 3.90 7.74 3.99
N MET A 48 3.13 6.66 3.81
CA MET A 48 2.04 6.59 2.84
C MET A 48 0.79 5.98 3.50
N THR A 49 -0.32 6.04 2.79
CA THR A 49 -1.56 5.38 3.21
C THR A 49 -1.79 4.15 2.34
N LEU A 50 -1.88 2.97 2.96
CA LEU A 50 -2.34 1.75 2.34
C LEU A 50 -3.87 1.73 2.37
N ASN A 51 -4.50 1.59 1.21
CA ASN A 51 -5.96 1.52 1.08
C ASN A 51 -6.37 0.28 0.27
N LYS A 52 -7.56 -0.25 0.49
CA LYS A 52 -8.15 -1.32 -0.32
C LYS A 52 -9.21 -0.72 -1.25
N ARG A 53 -8.90 -0.69 -2.55
CA ARG A 53 -9.84 -0.26 -3.59
C ARG A 53 -10.53 -1.46 -4.23
N ASP A 54 -11.83 -1.35 -4.40
CA ASP A 54 -12.63 -2.32 -5.15
C ASP A 54 -12.87 -1.77 -6.56
N PHE A 55 -12.61 -2.62 -7.54
CA PHE A 55 -12.89 -2.42 -8.95
C PHE A 55 -13.99 -3.41 -9.35
N THR A 56 -14.57 -3.23 -10.54
CA THR A 56 -15.73 -4.00 -11.02
C THR A 56 -15.59 -5.52 -10.89
N SER A 57 -14.38 -6.07 -11.04
CA SER A 57 -14.13 -7.53 -11.02
C SER A 57 -13.06 -7.99 -10.03
N THR A 58 -12.39 -7.05 -9.35
CA THR A 58 -11.26 -7.34 -8.45
C THR A 58 -11.11 -6.27 -7.38
N SER A 59 -10.44 -6.60 -6.29
CA SER A 59 -9.94 -5.61 -5.34
C SER A 59 -8.42 -5.56 -5.39
N SER A 60 -7.85 -4.40 -5.08
CA SER A 60 -6.40 -4.26 -4.90
C SER A 60 -6.08 -3.43 -3.66
N TYR A 61 -4.96 -3.76 -3.03
CA TYR A 61 -4.29 -2.82 -2.15
C TYR A 61 -3.51 -1.81 -2.99
N VAL A 62 -3.67 -0.53 -2.64
CA VAL A 62 -3.04 0.61 -3.31
C VAL A 62 -2.38 1.51 -2.27
N LEU A 63 -1.24 2.09 -2.65
CA LEU A 63 -0.62 3.17 -1.88
C LEU A 63 -1.16 4.49 -2.41
N ILE A 64 -1.76 5.28 -1.52
CA ILE A 64 -2.32 6.60 -1.84
C ILE A 64 -1.55 7.69 -1.11
N ASN A 65 -1.71 8.92 -1.62
CA ASN A 65 -1.03 10.15 -1.23
C ASN A 65 0.43 10.23 -1.68
N ASN A 66 0.78 11.27 -2.45
CA ASN A 66 2.15 11.58 -2.89
C ASN A 66 2.89 10.46 -3.67
N TRP A 67 2.16 9.54 -4.32
CA TRP A 67 2.77 8.53 -5.19
C TRP A 67 3.54 9.16 -6.36
N HIS A 68 3.02 10.24 -6.93
CA HIS A 68 3.69 10.96 -8.03
C HIS A 68 5.08 11.47 -7.62
N GLY A 69 5.18 12.17 -6.48
CA GLY A 69 6.47 12.67 -6.02
C GLY A 69 7.45 11.54 -5.68
N LEU A 70 6.95 10.39 -5.21
CA LEU A 70 7.78 9.20 -5.02
C LEU A 70 8.34 8.71 -6.37
N VAL A 71 7.49 8.56 -7.38
CA VAL A 71 7.89 8.14 -8.73
C VAL A 71 8.98 9.04 -9.29
N GLU A 72 8.81 10.36 -9.21
CA GLU A 72 9.80 11.34 -9.70
C GLU A 72 11.13 11.23 -8.97
N ARG A 73 11.11 11.24 -7.62
CA ARG A 73 12.34 11.18 -6.81
C ARG A 73 13.13 9.88 -6.99
N ASN A 74 12.44 8.80 -7.33
CA ASN A 74 13.05 7.48 -7.50
C ASN A 74 13.32 7.13 -8.96
N GLY A 75 13.08 8.06 -9.89
CA GLY A 75 13.29 7.85 -11.33
C GLY A 75 12.52 6.64 -11.87
N LEU A 76 11.32 6.38 -11.33
CA LEU A 76 10.49 5.26 -11.76
C LEU A 76 9.81 5.61 -13.09
N VAL A 77 9.92 4.72 -14.05
CA VAL A 77 9.31 4.87 -15.38
C VAL A 77 8.40 3.70 -15.71
N LYS A 78 7.51 3.89 -16.68
CA LYS A 78 6.65 2.81 -17.17
C LYS A 78 7.51 1.66 -17.68
N GLY A 79 7.25 0.46 -17.19
CA GLY A 79 8.04 -0.75 -17.51
C GLY A 79 8.96 -1.19 -16.38
N ASP A 80 9.27 -0.30 -15.43
CA ASP A 80 10.02 -0.68 -14.24
C ASP A 80 9.26 -1.72 -13.41
N THR A 81 9.99 -2.72 -12.94
CA THR A 81 9.47 -3.70 -11.98
C THR A 81 9.91 -3.33 -10.57
N VAL A 82 8.97 -2.95 -9.73
CA VAL A 82 9.21 -2.65 -8.30
C VAL A 82 8.63 -3.78 -7.45
N ARG A 83 9.46 -4.36 -6.58
CA ARG A 83 9.04 -5.33 -5.56
C ARG A 83 8.63 -4.58 -4.29
N ALA A 84 7.56 -5.02 -3.65
CA ALA A 84 7.10 -4.49 -2.38
C ALA A 84 7.23 -5.56 -1.30
N TRP A 85 7.89 -5.20 -0.19
CA TRP A 85 8.04 -6.05 0.99
C TRP A 85 7.25 -5.46 2.14
N PHE A 86 6.35 -6.23 2.73
CA PHE A 86 5.62 -5.82 3.92
C PHE A 86 6.31 -6.36 5.17
N PHE A 87 6.49 -5.51 6.18
CA PHE A 87 7.08 -5.90 7.47
C PHE A 87 6.54 -5.03 8.60
N ARG A 88 6.91 -5.34 9.85
CA ARG A 88 6.49 -4.58 11.02
C ARG A 88 7.70 -4.09 11.82
N VAL A 89 7.58 -2.88 12.36
CA VAL A 89 8.50 -2.29 13.33
C VAL A 89 7.67 -1.81 14.51
N ASN A 90 7.85 -2.41 15.69
CA ASN A 90 7.06 -2.10 16.89
C ASN A 90 5.53 -2.17 16.63
N ASP A 91 5.08 -3.25 15.98
CA ASP A 91 3.69 -3.49 15.55
C ASP A 91 3.12 -2.49 14.52
N ARG A 92 3.89 -1.46 14.13
CA ARG A 92 3.52 -0.56 13.03
C ARG A 92 3.82 -1.22 11.69
N PRO A 93 2.90 -1.19 10.70
CA PRO A 93 3.15 -1.71 9.37
C PRO A 93 4.09 -0.81 8.56
N TRP A 94 5.00 -1.46 7.83
CA TRP A 94 5.96 -0.83 6.93
C TRP A 94 6.00 -1.55 5.59
N ILE A 95 6.37 -0.81 4.54
CA ILE A 95 6.61 -1.33 3.21
C ILE A 95 8.00 -0.90 2.75
N ALA A 96 8.78 -1.79 2.16
CA ALA A 96 9.99 -1.44 1.42
C ALA A 96 9.76 -1.66 -0.07
N LEU A 97 10.08 -0.66 -0.87
CA LEU A 97 10.02 -0.71 -2.32
C LEU A 97 11.43 -0.90 -2.88
N VAL A 98 11.63 -1.97 -3.63
CA VAL A 98 12.91 -2.31 -4.25
C VAL A 98 12.73 -2.33 -5.76
N LYS A 99 13.37 -1.39 -6.45
CA LYS A 99 13.42 -1.40 -7.92
C LYS A 99 14.28 -2.58 -8.38
N SER A 100 13.79 -3.35 -9.34
CA SER A 100 14.59 -4.39 -9.99
C SER A 100 15.60 -3.72 -10.91
N SER A 101 16.85 -4.19 -10.87
CA SER A 101 17.94 -3.73 -11.73
C SER A 101 17.64 -3.91 -13.22
#